data_AF-V6M9K4-F1
#
_entry.id   AF-V6M9K4-F1
#
_cell.length_a   1.000
_cell.length_b   1.000
_cell.length_c   1.000
_cell.angle_alpha   90.00
_cell.angle_beta   90.00
_cell.angle_gamma   90.00
#
_symmetry.space_group_name_H-M   'P 1'
#
loop_
_entity.id
_entity.type
_entity.pdbx_description
1 polymer ?
#
loop_
_entity_poly.entity_id
_entity_poly.type
_entity_poly.pdbx_seq_one_letter_code
_entity_poly.pdbx_strand_id
1 'polypeptide(L)'
;MRSRSILSTLGWAVYAIALFLIYQLLVKPAFLDLSWIALLIFIPVLAGFYFLIHPSERRQVLVFTIGFLLLDRALTRVDVKTTAALLIGGAIAVIVIALLVKWYGRLDWKAVGALVVIALLANVTFNRYTLTALSHFTVQEETARLYNGDWVDYFPITLYDVDGDGKQEVITYGNAMELPLPETVEKPETEEEKKALAEKLLHLQSEPLSLYVMRWENGKLVRMNNKELPAETLDRIKHQMPTDFPGFPYYTMKDDQLVPNVQRQNFAEGMMQIGTTPYRAFMLDMENIANKLEENKGSMDLRHELGRHYKDLHIINGVLSGTYDGKPFSGKTDATKLLTTMMLPDGREGLMIMGQHISVMVVEADGSLKEAYTLTRKEAELATAEFIPADIDNDQVDELLLAGKPSYILKPTPEGTWDILWSSAEGDTSFRFSNFAAVGSGEPEIIAKAKSWVSTTDSRYLRGFSYSPEGLTENWRIYLPLINVQIGDIDGDGQNEIIGNMYNTHRILVFKRHNIPVLPLTIAVFVGLVAYGVVRRGRHA
;
A
#
# COMPACT_ATOMS: atom_id res chain seq x y z
N MET A 1 -2.29 -50.85 0.69
CA MET A 1 -3.33 -50.21 -0.14
C MET A 1 -3.11 -50.55 -1.62
N ARG A 2 -3.83 -51.54 -2.18
CA ARG A 2 -4.00 -51.69 -3.65
C ARG A 2 -5.25 -50.89 -4.07
N SER A 3 -5.24 -49.57 -3.88
CA SER A 3 -6.29 -48.70 -4.41
C SER A 3 -5.94 -48.32 -5.86
N ARG A 4 -6.96 -48.09 -6.69
CA ARG A 4 -6.81 -47.70 -8.11
C ARG A 4 -5.78 -46.57 -8.23
N SER A 5 -4.79 -46.75 -9.11
CA SER A 5 -3.59 -45.91 -9.29
C SER A 5 -3.86 -44.39 -9.26
N ILE A 6 -5.01 -43.96 -9.79
CA ILE A 6 -5.43 -42.57 -9.91
C ILE A 6 -5.80 -41.96 -8.54
N LEU A 7 -6.52 -42.69 -7.69
CA LEU A 7 -6.95 -42.21 -6.37
C LEU A 7 -5.76 -41.88 -5.47
N SER A 8 -4.67 -42.66 -5.55
CA SER A 8 -3.46 -42.38 -4.79
C SER A 8 -2.75 -41.11 -5.25
N THR A 9 -2.75 -40.83 -6.55
CA THR A 9 -2.09 -39.62 -7.11
C THR A 9 -2.88 -38.37 -6.75
N LEU A 10 -4.22 -38.43 -6.88
CA LEU A 10 -5.12 -37.35 -6.47
C LEU A 10 -5.01 -37.04 -4.97
N GLY A 11 -4.87 -38.08 -4.13
CA GLY A 11 -4.67 -37.87 -2.68
C GLY A 11 -3.42 -37.06 -2.35
N TRP A 12 -2.29 -37.34 -3.00
CA TRP A 12 -1.05 -36.56 -2.82
C TRP A 12 -1.16 -35.15 -3.39
N ALA A 13 -1.85 -34.97 -4.52
CA ALA A 13 -2.07 -33.64 -5.10
C ALA A 13 -2.94 -32.77 -4.19
N VAL A 14 -4.06 -33.31 -3.68
CA VAL A 14 -4.92 -32.61 -2.72
C VAL A 14 -4.15 -32.28 -1.43
N TYR A 15 -3.31 -33.19 -0.95
CA TYR A 15 -2.46 -32.92 0.20
C TYR A 15 -1.47 -31.78 -0.05
N ALA A 16 -0.82 -31.73 -1.22
CA ALA A 16 0.07 -30.64 -1.59
C ALA A 16 -0.66 -29.28 -1.68
N ILE A 17 -1.85 -29.25 -2.28
CA ILE A 17 -2.70 -28.04 -2.31
C ILE A 17 -3.07 -27.61 -0.89
N ALA A 18 -3.48 -28.54 -0.03
CA ALA A 18 -3.79 -28.24 1.36
C ALA A 18 -2.56 -27.68 2.10
N LEU A 19 -1.38 -28.29 1.95
CA LEU A 19 -0.14 -27.79 2.55
C LEU A 19 0.19 -26.37 2.08
N PHE A 20 0.02 -26.10 0.79
CA PHE A 20 0.22 -24.78 0.22
C PHE A 20 -0.69 -23.72 0.86
N LEU A 21 -2.00 -23.99 0.90
CA LEU A 21 -2.98 -23.07 1.49
C LEU A 21 -2.77 -22.89 3.00
N ILE A 22 -2.56 -23.98 3.74
CA ILE A 22 -2.30 -23.95 5.18
C ILE A 22 -1.04 -23.13 5.48
N TYR A 23 0.04 -23.36 4.73
CA TYR A 23 1.29 -22.63 4.96
C TYR A 23 1.12 -21.13 4.72
N GLN A 24 0.48 -20.75 3.63
CA GLN A 24 0.43 -19.36 3.20
C GLN A 24 -0.71 -18.54 3.85
N LEU A 25 -1.81 -19.19 4.26
CA LEU A 25 -3.00 -18.51 4.80
C LEU A 25 -3.22 -18.75 6.29
N LEU A 26 -2.61 -19.78 6.89
CA LEU A 26 -2.69 -20.01 8.34
C LEU A 26 -1.35 -19.80 9.02
N VAL A 27 -0.32 -20.55 8.61
CA VAL A 27 0.97 -20.55 9.31
C VAL A 27 1.68 -19.20 9.16
N LYS A 28 1.93 -18.75 7.94
CA LYS A 28 2.64 -17.48 7.70
C LYS A 28 1.91 -16.29 8.34
N PRO A 29 0.59 -16.08 8.15
CA PRO A 29 -0.17 -15.05 8.86
C PRO A 29 -0.08 -15.13 10.39
N ALA A 30 -0.20 -16.33 10.98
CA ALA A 30 -0.06 -16.50 12.42
C ALA A 30 1.32 -16.05 12.91
N PHE A 31 2.40 -16.36 12.18
CA PHE A 31 3.75 -15.88 12.53
C PHE A 31 3.91 -14.38 12.35
N LEU A 32 3.29 -13.78 11.33
CA LEU A 32 3.31 -12.33 11.13
C LEU A 32 2.56 -11.60 12.25
N ASP A 33 1.45 -12.17 12.73
CA ASP A 33 0.59 -11.50 13.71
C ASP A 33 0.98 -11.77 15.18
N LEU A 34 1.22 -13.04 15.50
CA LEU A 34 1.45 -13.52 16.87
C LEU A 34 2.95 -13.66 17.20
N SER A 35 3.84 -13.55 16.22
CA SER A 35 5.29 -13.60 16.40
C SER A 35 5.75 -14.81 17.25
N TRP A 36 6.32 -14.60 18.43
CA TRP A 36 6.78 -15.66 19.33
C TRP A 36 5.64 -16.53 19.90
N ILE A 37 4.43 -15.99 20.04
CA ILE A 37 3.26 -16.78 20.48
C ILE A 37 2.92 -17.83 19.43
N ALA A 38 2.97 -17.47 18.14
CA ALA A 38 2.80 -18.44 17.06
C ALA A 38 3.86 -19.54 17.14
N LEU A 39 5.13 -19.22 17.44
CA LEU A 39 6.17 -20.23 17.62
C LEU A 39 5.86 -21.20 18.76
N LEU A 40 5.43 -20.69 19.92
CA LEU A 40 5.09 -21.50 21.09
C LEU A 40 3.88 -22.42 20.85
N ILE A 41 2.92 -22.01 20.02
CA ILE A 41 1.77 -22.84 19.65
C ILE A 41 2.17 -23.84 18.55
N PHE A 42 2.96 -23.40 17.57
CA PHE A 42 3.29 -24.17 16.38
C PHE A 42 4.15 -25.40 16.71
N ILE A 43 5.10 -25.30 17.64
CA ILE A 43 5.97 -26.44 18.02
C ILE A 43 5.16 -27.61 18.61
N PRO A 44 4.30 -27.42 19.65
CA PRO A 44 3.42 -28.46 20.15
C PRO A 44 2.47 -29.02 19.09
N VAL A 45 1.90 -28.17 18.22
CA VAL A 45 1.02 -28.62 17.14
C VAL A 45 1.77 -29.53 16.16
N LEU A 46 3.00 -29.16 15.77
CA LEU A 46 3.85 -29.96 14.90
C LEU A 46 4.26 -31.28 15.55
N ALA A 47 4.59 -31.26 16.84
CA ALA A 47 4.85 -32.48 17.62
C ALA A 47 3.60 -33.39 17.68
N GLY A 48 2.42 -32.80 17.91
CA GLY A 48 1.14 -33.50 17.86
C GLY A 48 0.91 -34.19 16.51
N PHE A 49 1.17 -33.49 15.40
CA PHE A 49 1.06 -34.07 14.05
C PHE A 49 2.02 -35.22 13.82
N TYR A 50 3.25 -35.13 14.33
CA TYR A 50 4.20 -36.24 14.27
C TYR A 50 3.64 -37.50 14.95
N PHE A 51 2.99 -37.37 16.11
CA PHE A 51 2.42 -38.51 16.83
C PHE A 51 1.13 -39.05 16.20
N LEU A 52 0.35 -38.17 15.59
CA LEU A 52 -0.94 -38.45 14.95
C LEU A 52 -0.78 -39.25 13.65
N ILE A 53 0.31 -39.04 12.90
CA ILE A 53 0.65 -39.85 11.73
C ILE A 53 1.11 -41.26 12.17
N HIS A 54 0.56 -42.29 11.52
CA HIS A 54 0.90 -43.69 11.79
C HIS A 54 2.42 -43.95 11.60
N PRO A 55 3.10 -44.67 12.52
CA PRO A 55 4.55 -44.85 12.50
C PRO A 55 5.14 -45.31 11.15
N SER A 56 4.43 -46.19 10.43
CA SER A 56 4.87 -46.69 9.12
C SER A 56 4.86 -45.63 8.00
N GLU A 57 4.10 -44.54 8.18
CA GLU A 57 3.87 -43.50 7.17
C GLU A 57 4.58 -42.19 7.51
N ARG A 58 5.03 -42.01 8.76
CA ARG A 58 5.70 -40.77 9.24
C ARG A 58 6.79 -40.29 8.32
N ARG A 59 7.71 -41.18 7.93
CA ARG A 59 8.81 -40.83 7.04
C ARG A 59 8.31 -40.29 5.70
N GLN A 60 7.33 -40.94 5.08
CA GLN A 60 6.81 -40.53 3.77
C GLN A 60 6.11 -39.18 3.86
N VAL A 61 5.22 -39.00 4.84
CA VAL A 61 4.47 -37.74 5.02
C VAL A 61 5.42 -36.59 5.37
N LEU A 62 6.35 -36.77 6.31
CA LEU A 62 7.31 -35.72 6.69
C LEU A 62 8.21 -35.31 5.54
N VAL A 63 8.77 -36.29 4.81
CA VAL A 63 9.64 -35.99 3.67
C VAL A 63 8.85 -35.35 2.53
N PHE A 64 7.59 -35.75 2.31
CA PHE A 64 6.72 -35.07 1.34
C PHE A 64 6.45 -33.63 1.75
N THR A 65 6.04 -33.38 3.00
CA THR A 65 5.71 -32.04 3.49
C THR A 65 6.91 -31.11 3.45
N ILE A 66 8.05 -31.55 4.01
CA ILE A 66 9.29 -30.77 4.00
C ILE A 66 9.78 -30.57 2.57
N GLY A 67 9.77 -31.63 1.75
CA GLY A 67 10.19 -31.56 0.35
C GLY A 67 9.32 -30.60 -0.47
N PHE A 68 8.00 -30.62 -0.28
CA PHE A 68 7.08 -29.72 -0.96
C PHE A 68 7.33 -28.26 -0.56
N LEU A 69 7.41 -27.97 0.74
CA LEU A 69 7.65 -26.61 1.23
C LEU A 69 9.04 -26.09 0.85
N LEU A 70 10.06 -26.96 0.81
CA LEU A 70 11.40 -26.61 0.34
C LEU A 70 11.42 -26.35 -1.16
N LEU A 71 10.74 -27.17 -1.98
CA LEU A 71 10.65 -26.92 -3.41
C LEU A 71 9.89 -25.63 -3.69
N ASP A 72 8.76 -25.42 -3.03
CA ASP A 72 7.99 -24.19 -3.12
C ASP A 72 8.86 -22.97 -2.77
N ARG A 73 9.61 -23.03 -1.67
CA ARG A 73 10.52 -21.95 -1.28
C ARG A 73 11.72 -21.80 -2.23
N ALA A 74 12.21 -22.88 -2.82
CA ALA A 74 13.33 -22.83 -3.75
C ALA A 74 12.92 -22.14 -5.06
N LEU A 75 11.77 -22.52 -5.62
CA LEU A 75 11.24 -21.95 -6.86
C LEU A 75 10.96 -20.45 -6.75
N THR A 76 10.60 -19.96 -5.57
CA THR A 76 10.27 -18.56 -5.31
C THR A 76 11.48 -17.65 -5.07
N ARG A 77 12.64 -18.23 -4.74
CA ARG A 77 13.88 -17.50 -4.43
C ARG A 77 14.92 -17.57 -5.54
N VAL A 78 14.57 -18.07 -6.72
CA VAL A 78 15.45 -18.02 -7.88
C VAL A 78 15.44 -16.59 -8.43
N ASP A 79 16.13 -15.68 -7.74
CA ASP A 79 16.31 -14.29 -8.16
C ASP A 79 17.49 -14.23 -9.14
N VAL A 80 17.19 -14.36 -10.42
CA VAL A 80 18.19 -14.41 -11.49
C VAL A 80 17.77 -13.51 -12.62
N LYS A 81 18.74 -12.75 -13.12
CA LYS A 81 18.55 -11.69 -14.14
C LYS A 81 18.05 -12.20 -15.50
N THR A 82 18.10 -13.50 -15.76
CA THR A 82 17.71 -14.07 -17.06
C THR A 82 16.72 -15.21 -16.89
N THR A 83 15.75 -15.29 -17.80
CA THR A 83 14.77 -16.38 -17.87
C THR A 83 15.45 -17.74 -18.02
N ALA A 84 16.58 -17.82 -18.73
CA ALA A 84 17.34 -19.05 -18.87
C ALA A 84 17.91 -19.54 -17.52
N ALA A 85 18.51 -18.64 -16.73
CA ALA A 85 18.99 -18.99 -15.40
C ALA A 85 17.84 -19.38 -14.46
N LEU A 86 16.66 -18.76 -14.62
CA LEU A 86 15.47 -19.09 -13.83
C LEU A 86 15.02 -20.53 -14.11
N LEU A 87 14.94 -20.88 -15.40
CA LEU A 87 14.55 -22.22 -15.84
C LEU A 87 15.57 -23.28 -15.40
N ILE A 88 16.87 -23.00 -15.53
CA ILE A 88 17.93 -23.93 -15.11
C ILE A 88 17.92 -24.10 -13.59
N GLY A 89 17.89 -23.00 -12.83
CA GLY A 89 17.84 -23.03 -11.36
C GLY A 89 16.59 -23.76 -10.84
N GLY A 90 15.44 -23.47 -11.44
CA GLY A 90 14.18 -24.18 -11.14
C GLY A 90 14.25 -25.66 -11.47
N ALA A 91 14.79 -26.04 -12.63
CA ALA A 91 14.97 -27.44 -13.02
C ALA A 91 15.91 -28.19 -12.06
N ILE A 92 17.03 -27.56 -11.66
CA ILE A 92 17.96 -28.14 -10.67
C ILE A 92 17.25 -28.34 -9.33
N ALA A 93 16.52 -27.34 -8.83
CA ALA A 93 15.76 -27.45 -7.58
C ALA A 93 14.74 -28.59 -7.64
N VAL A 94 13.99 -28.71 -8.74
CA VAL A 94 13.04 -29.80 -8.97
C VAL A 94 13.75 -31.15 -8.95
N ILE A 95 14.86 -31.32 -9.69
CA ILE A 95 15.60 -32.58 -9.77
C ILE A 95 16.16 -32.96 -8.40
N VAL A 96 16.83 -32.03 -7.71
CA VAL A 96 17.45 -32.28 -6.40
C VAL A 96 16.38 -32.68 -5.37
N ILE A 97 15.29 -31.92 -5.27
CA ILE A 97 14.21 -32.26 -4.33
C ILE A 97 13.55 -33.57 -4.73
N ALA A 98 13.24 -33.79 -6.01
CA ALA A 98 12.65 -35.04 -6.50
C ALA A 98 13.50 -36.27 -6.13
N LEU A 99 14.83 -36.19 -6.30
CA LEU A 99 15.77 -37.24 -5.92
C LEU A 99 15.83 -37.43 -4.40
N LEU A 100 15.85 -36.35 -3.61
CA LEU A 100 15.84 -36.43 -2.15
C LEU A 100 14.57 -37.10 -1.63
N VAL A 101 13.39 -36.64 -2.09
CA VAL A 101 12.12 -37.23 -1.66
C VAL A 101 11.97 -38.68 -2.15
N LYS A 102 12.53 -39.01 -3.32
CA LYS A 102 12.51 -40.38 -3.85
C LYS A 102 13.44 -41.31 -3.08
N TRP A 103 14.70 -40.92 -2.91
CA TRP A 103 15.74 -41.79 -2.37
C TRP A 103 15.72 -41.81 -0.84
N TYR A 104 15.69 -40.64 -0.20
CA TYR A 104 15.59 -40.53 1.25
C TYR A 104 14.15 -40.73 1.76
N GLY A 105 13.13 -40.21 1.08
CA GLY A 105 11.73 -40.41 1.51
C GLY A 105 11.15 -41.77 1.15
N ARG A 106 11.76 -42.49 0.21
CA ARG A 106 11.20 -43.71 -0.41
C ARG A 106 9.77 -43.50 -0.93
N LEU A 107 9.46 -42.29 -1.42
CA LEU A 107 8.16 -41.94 -1.96
C LEU A 107 7.92 -42.63 -3.31
N ASP A 108 6.66 -42.93 -3.61
CA ASP A 108 6.26 -43.41 -4.94
C ASP A 108 6.39 -42.26 -5.96
N TRP A 109 6.72 -42.57 -7.21
CA TRP A 109 6.86 -41.59 -8.28
C TRP A 109 5.58 -40.77 -8.50
N LYS A 110 4.41 -41.30 -8.15
CA LYS A 110 3.13 -40.57 -8.15
C LYS A 110 3.12 -39.43 -7.14
N ALA A 111 3.65 -39.67 -5.94
CA ALA A 111 3.76 -38.64 -4.91
C ALA A 111 4.80 -37.59 -5.33
N VAL A 112 5.94 -38.02 -5.88
CA VAL A 112 6.95 -37.10 -6.41
C VAL A 112 6.37 -36.23 -7.53
N GLY A 113 5.65 -36.84 -8.47
CA GLY A 113 4.97 -36.13 -9.55
C GLY A 113 3.93 -35.12 -9.04
N ALA A 114 3.08 -35.51 -8.09
CA ALA A 114 2.11 -34.59 -7.48
C ALA A 114 2.79 -33.41 -6.77
N LEU A 115 3.86 -33.67 -6.01
CA LEU A 115 4.65 -32.64 -5.33
C LEU A 115 5.20 -31.62 -6.34
N VAL A 116 5.86 -32.09 -7.40
CA VAL A 116 6.47 -31.23 -8.42
C VAL A 116 5.42 -30.46 -9.21
N VAL A 117 4.39 -31.14 -9.70
CA VAL A 117 3.33 -30.52 -10.53
C VAL A 117 2.61 -29.44 -9.73
N ILE A 118 2.19 -29.72 -8.49
CA ILE A 118 1.48 -28.74 -7.67
C ILE A 118 2.41 -27.58 -7.27
N ALA A 119 3.69 -27.83 -6.96
CA ALA A 119 4.63 -26.76 -6.65
C ALA A 119 4.84 -25.83 -7.85
N LEU A 120 5.02 -26.39 -9.06
CA LEU A 120 5.17 -25.61 -10.28
C LEU A 120 3.89 -24.83 -10.61
N LEU A 121 2.72 -25.49 -10.58
CA LEU A 121 1.44 -24.82 -10.83
C LEU A 121 1.22 -23.67 -9.85
N ALA A 122 1.42 -23.90 -8.56
CA ALA A 122 1.26 -22.86 -7.56
C ALA A 122 2.21 -21.68 -7.78
N ASN A 123 3.43 -21.91 -8.29
CA ASN A 123 4.42 -20.86 -8.56
C ASN A 123 4.12 -20.07 -9.84
N VAL A 124 3.51 -20.71 -10.85
CA VAL A 124 3.10 -20.05 -12.10
C VAL A 124 1.79 -19.28 -11.90
N THR A 125 0.87 -19.80 -11.09
CA THR A 125 -0.46 -19.22 -10.92
C THR A 125 -0.48 -18.07 -9.91
N PHE A 126 0.35 -18.10 -8.87
CA PHE A 126 0.23 -17.13 -7.77
C PHE A 126 1.54 -16.42 -7.43
N ASN A 127 1.49 -15.10 -7.34
CA ASN A 127 2.54 -14.33 -6.68
C ASN A 127 2.49 -14.57 -5.15
N ARG A 128 3.61 -15.05 -4.60
CA ARG A 128 3.72 -15.43 -3.17
C ARG A 128 3.71 -14.24 -2.22
N TYR A 129 4.11 -13.07 -2.68
CA TYR A 129 4.09 -11.87 -1.86
C TYR A 129 2.65 -11.45 -1.57
N THR A 130 1.77 -11.53 -2.56
CA THR A 130 0.38 -11.09 -2.46
C THR A 130 -0.59 -12.17 -2.01
N LEU A 131 -0.17 -13.44 -1.91
CA LEU A 131 -1.07 -14.55 -1.59
C LEU A 131 -1.81 -14.40 -0.25
N THR A 132 -1.24 -13.68 0.72
CA THR A 132 -1.91 -13.39 1.99
C THR A 132 -3.15 -12.51 1.83
N ALA A 133 -3.32 -11.85 0.68
CA ALA A 133 -4.55 -11.12 0.36
C ALA A 133 -5.71 -12.04 -0.04
N LEU A 134 -5.44 -13.29 -0.46
CA LEU A 134 -6.45 -14.27 -0.91
C LEU A 134 -7.46 -14.66 0.18
N SER A 135 -7.25 -14.26 1.44
CA SER A 135 -8.28 -14.37 2.47
C SER A 135 -9.55 -13.59 2.10
N HIS A 136 -9.41 -12.46 1.40
CA HIS A 136 -10.51 -11.55 1.08
C HIS A 136 -10.47 -10.97 -0.34
N PHE A 137 -9.31 -10.99 -1.01
CA PHE A 137 -9.07 -10.30 -2.27
C PHE A 137 -8.32 -11.16 -3.28
N THR A 138 -8.65 -10.96 -4.56
CA THR A 138 -7.84 -11.41 -5.69
C THR A 138 -6.97 -10.26 -6.18
N VAL A 139 -5.71 -10.55 -6.52
CA VAL A 139 -4.89 -9.59 -7.27
C VAL A 139 -5.34 -9.64 -8.72
N GLN A 140 -5.91 -8.54 -9.20
CA GLN A 140 -6.29 -8.40 -10.60
C GLN A 140 -5.05 -8.06 -11.44
N GLU A 141 -4.21 -7.17 -10.92
CA GLU A 141 -3.00 -6.77 -11.61
C GLU A 141 -1.86 -6.37 -10.66
N GLU A 142 -0.65 -6.63 -11.13
CA GLU A 142 0.59 -6.02 -10.67
C GLU A 142 1.31 -5.44 -11.89
N THR A 143 1.50 -4.13 -11.93
CA THR A 143 2.14 -3.48 -13.07
C THR A 143 3.63 -3.85 -13.15
N ALA A 144 4.23 -3.63 -14.33
CA ALA A 144 5.68 -3.49 -14.41
C ALA A 144 6.15 -2.32 -13.52
N ARG A 145 7.46 -2.29 -13.22
CA ARG A 145 8.08 -1.15 -12.53
C ARG A 145 7.86 0.11 -13.39
N LEU A 146 7.25 1.15 -12.81
CA LEU A 146 6.88 2.37 -13.52
C LEU A 146 7.99 3.44 -13.52
N TYR A 147 9.01 3.26 -12.69
CA TYR A 147 10.13 4.19 -12.55
C TYR A 147 11.47 3.48 -12.54
N ASN A 148 12.37 3.92 -13.40
CA ASN A 148 13.68 3.33 -13.66
C ASN A 148 14.84 4.09 -12.99
N GLY A 149 14.56 4.96 -12.00
CA GLY A 149 15.59 5.57 -11.17
C GLY A 149 15.68 4.95 -9.77
N ASP A 150 16.65 5.42 -8.99
CA ASP A 150 16.96 4.91 -7.65
C ASP A 150 16.86 5.99 -6.54
N TRP A 151 16.44 7.22 -6.89
CA TRP A 151 16.42 8.35 -5.94
C TRP A 151 15.10 8.52 -5.19
N VAL A 152 14.03 7.98 -5.76
CA VAL A 152 12.68 8.10 -5.24
C VAL A 152 12.24 6.73 -4.78
N ASP A 153 11.66 6.65 -3.58
CA ASP A 153 11.18 5.38 -3.01
C ASP A 153 9.78 4.99 -3.52
N TYR A 154 8.95 6.00 -3.82
CA TYR A 154 7.57 5.83 -4.29
C TYR A 154 7.04 7.11 -4.95
N PHE A 155 5.98 7.00 -5.73
CA PHE A 155 5.20 8.16 -6.21
C PHE A 155 3.79 8.16 -5.58
N PRO A 156 3.17 9.34 -5.41
CA PRO A 156 1.77 9.43 -5.02
C PRO A 156 0.87 8.76 -6.07
N ILE A 157 -0.28 8.28 -5.61
CA ILE A 157 -1.33 7.68 -6.45
C ILE A 157 -2.63 8.41 -6.12
N THR A 158 -3.37 8.81 -7.15
CA THR A 158 -4.75 9.30 -7.04
C THR A 158 -5.63 8.63 -8.09
N LEU A 159 -6.94 8.73 -7.91
CA LEU A 159 -7.94 8.22 -8.84
C LEU A 159 -8.76 9.39 -9.37
N TYR A 160 -9.06 9.39 -10.66
CA TYR A 160 -9.89 10.40 -11.30
C TYR A 160 -10.52 9.84 -12.57
N ASP A 161 -11.79 10.17 -12.83
CA ASP A 161 -12.46 9.86 -14.10
C ASP A 161 -12.06 10.92 -15.14
N VAL A 162 -11.13 10.54 -16.01
CA VAL A 162 -10.45 11.45 -16.94
C VAL A 162 -11.26 11.66 -18.21
N ASP A 163 -11.95 10.62 -18.69
CA ASP A 163 -12.69 10.64 -19.95
C ASP A 163 -14.22 10.66 -19.79
N GLY A 164 -14.71 10.64 -18.54
CA GLY A 164 -16.13 10.76 -18.20
C GLY A 164 -16.92 9.49 -18.46
N ASP A 165 -16.25 8.33 -18.57
CA ASP A 165 -16.89 7.04 -18.82
C ASP A 165 -17.46 6.38 -17.54
N GLY A 166 -17.25 7.02 -16.38
CA GLY A 166 -17.69 6.56 -15.07
C GLY A 166 -16.70 5.61 -14.38
N LYS A 167 -15.58 5.29 -15.02
CA LYS A 167 -14.46 4.57 -14.40
C LYS A 167 -13.41 5.57 -13.94
N GLN A 168 -12.62 5.15 -12.96
CA GLN A 168 -11.53 5.96 -12.48
C GLN A 168 -10.19 5.49 -13.06
N GLU A 169 -9.46 6.39 -13.70
CA GLU A 169 -8.06 6.15 -14.07
C GLU A 169 -7.16 6.25 -12.85
N VAL A 170 -6.13 5.39 -12.83
CA VAL A 170 -5.07 5.47 -11.84
C VAL A 170 -4.01 6.46 -12.31
N ILE A 171 -3.78 7.51 -11.53
CA ILE A 171 -2.85 8.57 -11.87
C ILE A 171 -1.64 8.51 -10.95
N THR A 172 -0.44 8.48 -11.54
CA THR A 172 0.82 8.49 -10.82
C THR A 172 1.94 9.10 -11.68
N TYR A 173 3.18 9.03 -11.21
CA TYR A 173 4.36 9.42 -11.97
C TYR A 173 5.26 8.23 -12.28
N GLY A 174 5.99 8.34 -13.38
CA GLY A 174 6.97 7.34 -13.77
C GLY A 174 7.83 7.81 -14.95
N ASN A 175 8.82 7.00 -15.30
CA ASN A 175 9.67 7.24 -16.47
C ASN A 175 10.13 5.94 -17.17
N ALA A 176 9.67 4.79 -16.70
CA ALA A 176 10.10 3.50 -17.23
C ALA A 176 9.60 3.20 -18.65
N MET A 177 8.63 3.98 -19.16
CA MET A 177 8.13 3.84 -20.53
C MET A 177 8.91 4.73 -21.51
N GLU A 178 9.53 5.81 -21.01
CA GLU A 178 10.39 6.71 -21.77
C GLU A 178 11.87 6.30 -21.72
N LEU A 179 12.32 5.74 -20.59
CA LEU A 179 13.70 5.38 -20.35
C LEU A 179 13.90 3.86 -20.29
N PRO A 180 15.01 3.34 -20.86
CA PRO A 180 15.40 1.96 -20.61
C PRO A 180 15.67 1.75 -19.12
N LEU A 181 15.68 0.48 -18.69
CA LEU A 181 16.18 0.13 -17.35
C LEU A 181 17.61 0.68 -17.20
N PRO A 182 17.97 1.24 -16.04
CA PRO A 182 19.29 1.78 -15.82
C PRO A 182 20.30 0.65 -16.05
N GLU A 183 21.31 0.92 -16.88
CA GLU A 183 22.41 -0.03 -17.07
C GLU A 183 23.01 -0.32 -15.70
N THR A 184 23.15 -1.62 -15.37
CA THR A 184 23.85 -2.00 -14.15
C THR A 184 25.26 -1.45 -14.24
N VAL A 185 25.57 -0.47 -13.39
CA VAL A 185 26.90 0.09 -13.29
C VAL A 185 27.85 -1.07 -12.98
N GLU A 186 28.64 -1.48 -13.97
CA GLU A 186 29.68 -2.47 -13.76
C GLU A 186 30.62 -1.97 -12.67
N LYS A 187 31.08 -2.88 -11.80
CA LYS A 187 32.04 -2.49 -10.77
C LYS A 187 33.27 -1.93 -11.50
N PRO A 188 33.65 -0.65 -11.27
CA PRO A 188 34.79 -0.08 -11.97
C PRO A 188 36.05 -0.85 -11.56
N GLU A 189 36.77 -1.39 -12.55
CA GLU A 189 37.95 -2.21 -12.33
C GLU A 189 39.22 -1.34 -12.30
N THR A 190 39.21 -0.23 -13.03
CA THR A 190 40.33 0.73 -13.10
C THR A 190 40.13 1.96 -12.21
N GLU A 191 41.22 2.62 -11.82
CA GLU A 191 41.15 3.90 -11.08
C GLU A 191 40.50 5.02 -11.91
N GLU A 192 40.63 4.97 -13.23
CA GLU A 192 40.02 5.93 -14.16
C GLU A 192 38.50 5.74 -14.22
N GLU A 193 38.02 4.49 -14.30
CA GLU A 193 36.59 4.17 -14.19
C GLU A 193 36.02 4.51 -12.82
N LYS A 194 36.77 4.27 -11.74
CA LYS A 194 36.36 4.67 -10.38
C LYS A 194 36.20 6.17 -10.30
N LYS A 195 37.15 6.93 -10.87
CA LYS A 195 37.09 8.39 -10.89
C LYS A 195 35.95 8.91 -11.76
N ALA A 196 35.74 8.34 -12.95
CA ALA A 196 34.63 8.71 -13.84
C ALA A 196 33.27 8.36 -13.22
N LEU A 197 33.15 7.22 -12.55
CA LEU A 197 31.94 6.85 -11.82
C LEU A 197 31.72 7.78 -10.62
N ALA A 198 32.78 8.10 -9.87
CA ALA A 198 32.71 9.04 -8.76
C ALA A 198 32.28 10.44 -9.23
N GLU A 199 32.81 10.94 -10.36
CA GLU A 199 32.41 12.20 -11.00
C GLU A 199 30.96 12.15 -11.49
N LYS A 200 30.52 11.03 -12.09
CA LYS A 200 29.12 10.83 -12.49
C LYS A 200 28.16 10.82 -11.29
N LEU A 201 28.57 10.22 -10.17
CA LEU A 201 27.78 10.14 -8.94
C LEU A 201 27.87 11.40 -8.06
N LEU A 202 28.83 12.29 -8.35
CA LEU A 202 29.09 13.53 -7.60
C LEU A 202 27.94 14.53 -7.72
N HIS A 203 27.31 14.58 -8.89
CA HIS A 203 26.24 15.50 -9.24
C HIS A 203 24.91 14.75 -9.31
N LEU A 204 23.89 15.31 -8.66
CA LEU A 204 22.54 14.83 -8.90
C LEU A 204 22.14 15.23 -10.31
N GLN A 205 21.63 14.26 -11.06
CA GLN A 205 21.17 14.47 -12.43
C GLN A 205 19.67 14.70 -12.42
N SER A 206 19.21 15.55 -13.33
CA SER A 206 17.79 15.63 -13.67
C SER A 206 17.37 14.32 -14.31
N GLU A 207 16.24 13.77 -13.88
CA GLU A 207 15.65 12.58 -14.50
C GLU A 207 14.33 12.97 -15.16
N PRO A 208 14.05 12.52 -16.39
CA PRO A 208 12.72 12.72 -16.96
C PRO A 208 11.69 12.02 -16.06
N LEU A 209 10.56 12.67 -15.85
CA LEU A 209 9.44 12.16 -15.08
C LEU A 209 8.15 12.57 -15.76
N SER A 210 7.37 11.59 -16.19
CA SER A 210 6.09 11.81 -16.86
C SER A 210 4.93 11.49 -15.93
N LEU A 211 3.86 12.28 -16.06
CA LEU A 211 2.56 11.94 -15.51
C LEU A 211 2.00 10.73 -16.27
N TYR A 212 1.65 9.67 -15.55
CA TYR A 212 1.02 8.48 -16.10
C TYR A 212 -0.44 8.48 -15.72
N VAL A 213 -1.31 8.50 -16.73
CA VAL A 213 -2.75 8.25 -16.60
C VAL A 213 -2.98 6.82 -17.08
N MET A 214 -3.40 5.93 -16.18
CA MET A 214 -3.53 4.50 -16.44
C MET A 214 -5.00 4.10 -16.44
N ARG A 215 -5.52 3.69 -17.59
CA ARG A 215 -6.90 3.20 -17.76
C ARG A 215 -6.95 1.69 -17.69
N TRP A 216 -8.04 1.14 -17.17
CA TRP A 216 -8.27 -0.29 -17.19
C TRP A 216 -8.78 -0.78 -18.56
N GLU A 217 -8.02 -1.69 -19.18
CA GLU A 217 -8.35 -2.32 -20.45
C GLU A 217 -7.98 -3.80 -20.44
N ASN A 218 -8.96 -4.67 -20.75
CA ASN A 218 -8.74 -6.12 -20.90
C ASN A 218 -8.04 -6.78 -19.70
N GLY A 219 -8.37 -6.35 -18.48
CA GLY A 219 -7.79 -6.88 -17.24
C GLY A 219 -6.40 -6.34 -16.91
N LYS A 220 -6.01 -5.21 -17.50
CA LYS A 220 -4.71 -4.55 -17.26
C LYS A 220 -4.82 -3.04 -17.28
N LEU A 221 -3.89 -2.37 -16.61
CA LEU A 221 -3.68 -0.94 -16.60
C LEU A 221 -2.82 -0.58 -17.80
N VAL A 222 -3.42 0.16 -18.72
CA VAL A 222 -2.80 0.65 -19.95
C VAL A 222 -2.64 2.15 -19.84
N ARG A 223 -1.45 2.65 -20.14
CA ARG A 223 -1.19 4.08 -20.12
C ARG A 223 -1.91 4.77 -21.28
N MET A 224 -2.66 5.81 -20.96
CA MET A 224 -3.21 6.75 -21.93
C MET A 224 -2.10 7.69 -22.44
N ASN A 225 -2.21 8.07 -23.70
CA ASN A 225 -1.33 9.09 -24.26
C ASN A 225 -1.79 10.47 -23.78
N ASN A 226 -1.00 11.13 -22.94
CA ASN A 226 -1.36 12.45 -22.40
C ASN A 226 -1.66 13.49 -23.49
N LYS A 227 -1.11 13.34 -24.71
CA LYS A 227 -1.40 14.26 -25.84
C LYS A 227 -2.83 14.16 -26.36
N GLU A 228 -3.53 13.07 -26.05
CA GLU A 228 -4.93 12.85 -26.42
C GLU A 228 -5.88 13.42 -25.37
N LEU A 229 -5.37 13.79 -24.19
CA LEU A 229 -6.16 14.39 -23.12
C LEU A 229 -6.28 15.90 -23.29
N PRO A 230 -7.45 16.51 -22.98
CA PRO A 230 -7.59 17.95 -22.96
C PRO A 230 -6.61 18.59 -21.97
N ALA A 231 -6.02 19.74 -22.35
CA ALA A 231 -5.07 20.47 -21.50
C ALA A 231 -5.67 20.85 -20.14
N GLU A 232 -6.94 21.26 -20.13
CA GLU A 232 -7.67 21.56 -18.89
C GLU A 232 -7.78 20.36 -17.96
N THR A 233 -7.98 19.16 -18.49
CA THR A 233 -8.05 17.91 -17.71
C THR A 233 -6.69 17.59 -17.11
N LEU A 234 -5.61 17.70 -17.90
CA LEU A 234 -4.24 17.50 -17.41
C LEU A 234 -3.88 18.49 -16.30
N ASP A 235 -4.27 19.76 -16.45
CA ASP A 235 -4.03 20.77 -15.42
C ASP A 235 -4.81 20.44 -14.14
N ARG A 236 -6.09 20.04 -14.24
CA ARG A 236 -6.87 19.61 -13.08
C ARG A 236 -6.23 18.42 -12.36
N ILE A 237 -5.81 17.40 -13.11
CA ILE A 237 -5.10 16.24 -12.58
C ILE A 237 -3.85 16.68 -11.83
N LYS A 238 -2.99 17.51 -12.44
CA LYS A 238 -1.76 18.01 -11.81
C LYS A 238 -2.04 18.77 -10.50
N HIS A 239 -3.13 19.52 -10.41
CA HIS A 239 -3.55 20.22 -9.18
C HIS A 239 -4.13 19.30 -8.10
N GLN A 240 -4.70 18.15 -8.49
CA GLN A 240 -5.23 17.15 -7.55
C GLN A 240 -4.15 16.21 -7.01
N MET A 241 -3.06 16.02 -7.76
CA MET A 241 -1.94 15.20 -7.31
C MET A 241 -1.41 15.69 -5.96
N PRO A 242 -1.26 14.79 -4.97
CA PRO A 242 -0.68 15.16 -3.69
C PRO A 242 0.71 15.78 -3.90
N THR A 243 0.95 16.91 -3.25
CA THR A 243 2.28 17.53 -3.11
C THR A 243 3.17 16.78 -2.12
N ASP A 244 2.97 15.47 -1.98
CA ASP A 244 3.83 14.60 -1.18
C ASP A 244 5.05 14.26 -2.03
N PHE A 245 6.06 15.14 -1.93
CA PHE A 245 7.21 15.12 -2.82
C PHE A 245 8.12 13.94 -2.50
N PRO A 246 8.33 13.04 -3.45
CA PRO A 246 9.34 12.01 -3.29
C PRO A 246 10.73 12.65 -3.25
N GLY A 247 11.42 12.55 -2.12
CA GLY A 247 12.78 13.04 -1.96
C GLY A 247 12.93 14.50 -1.51
N PHE A 248 11.88 15.15 -1.02
CA PHE A 248 11.99 16.47 -0.39
C PHE A 248 12.99 16.47 0.80
N PRO A 249 13.89 17.47 0.94
CA PRO A 249 13.99 18.71 0.15
C PRO A 249 14.89 18.62 -1.09
N TYR A 250 15.38 17.43 -1.48
CA TYR A 250 16.47 17.27 -2.45
C TYR A 250 16.04 17.30 -3.92
N TYR A 251 14.78 17.00 -4.23
CA TYR A 251 14.24 17.05 -5.60
C TYR A 251 12.91 17.80 -5.63
N THR A 252 12.67 18.48 -6.75
CA THR A 252 11.37 19.04 -7.13
C THR A 252 10.98 18.54 -8.50
N MET A 253 9.68 18.48 -8.77
CA MET A 253 9.17 18.22 -10.10
C MET A 253 9.02 19.56 -10.82
N LYS A 254 9.70 19.70 -11.98
CA LYS A 254 9.62 20.89 -12.83
C LYS A 254 9.70 20.47 -14.29
N ASP A 255 8.80 20.99 -15.13
CA ASP A 255 8.77 20.77 -16.58
C ASP A 255 8.90 19.27 -16.99
N ASP A 256 8.13 18.39 -16.33
CA ASP A 256 8.18 16.93 -16.54
C ASP A 256 9.57 16.31 -16.27
N GLN A 257 10.32 16.90 -15.33
CA GLN A 257 11.58 16.37 -14.82
C GLN A 257 11.62 16.39 -13.29
N LEU A 258 12.29 15.39 -12.72
CA LEU A 258 12.80 15.45 -11.35
C LEU A 258 14.10 16.25 -11.37
N VAL A 259 14.03 17.49 -10.93
CA VAL A 259 15.17 18.42 -10.88
C VAL A 259 15.72 18.43 -9.45
N PRO A 260 17.02 18.22 -9.25
CA PRO A 260 17.61 18.32 -7.92
C PRO A 260 17.60 19.77 -7.43
N ASN A 261 17.07 20.00 -6.24
CA ASN A 261 17.13 21.30 -5.56
C ASN A 261 18.54 21.62 -5.03
N VAL A 262 19.42 20.62 -4.96
CA VAL A 262 20.82 20.79 -4.57
C VAL A 262 21.77 19.95 -5.40
N GLN A 263 22.93 20.52 -5.71
CA GLN A 263 24.08 19.75 -6.17
C GLN A 263 24.85 19.21 -4.96
N ARG A 264 25.00 17.88 -4.91
CA ARG A 264 25.44 17.14 -3.72
C ARG A 264 26.75 17.63 -3.14
N GLN A 265 27.72 18.07 -3.93
CA GLN A 265 29.06 18.33 -3.38
C GLN A 265 29.10 19.53 -2.42
N ASN A 266 28.78 20.75 -2.87
CA ASN A 266 28.83 21.94 -2.00
C ASN A 266 27.84 21.86 -0.83
N PHE A 267 26.69 21.23 -1.05
CA PHE A 267 25.70 21.03 0.01
C PHE A 267 26.13 19.94 0.99
N ALA A 268 26.66 18.79 0.55
CA ALA A 268 27.15 17.73 1.44
C ALA A 268 28.39 18.18 2.22
N GLU A 269 29.35 18.84 1.57
CA GLU A 269 30.50 19.46 2.26
C GLU A 269 30.01 20.50 3.28
N GLY A 270 29.02 21.30 2.91
CA GLY A 270 28.38 22.27 3.78
C GLY A 270 27.52 21.66 4.90
N MET A 271 26.96 20.45 4.72
CA MET A 271 26.17 19.70 5.71
C MET A 271 27.06 18.89 6.66
N MET A 272 28.25 18.48 6.20
CA MET A 272 29.28 17.85 7.02
C MET A 272 30.03 18.85 7.92
N GLN A 273 29.86 20.15 7.68
CA GLN A 273 30.29 21.16 8.64
C GLN A 273 29.47 21.02 9.92
N ILE A 274 30.14 20.95 11.06
CA ILE A 274 29.49 20.79 12.36
C ILE A 274 28.55 21.98 12.60
N GLY A 275 27.27 21.69 12.84
CA GLY A 275 26.26 22.67 13.25
C GLY A 275 25.58 23.46 12.13
N THR A 276 25.91 23.25 10.86
CA THR A 276 25.33 23.99 9.72
C THR A 276 24.15 23.28 9.05
N THR A 277 24.01 21.98 9.26
CA THR A 277 23.00 21.10 8.64
C THR A 277 21.57 21.66 8.69
N PRO A 278 20.98 22.01 9.86
CA PRO A 278 19.60 22.48 9.91
C PRO A 278 19.39 23.83 9.21
N TYR A 279 20.38 24.73 9.26
CA TYR A 279 20.28 26.05 8.62
C TYR A 279 20.29 25.95 7.10
N ARG A 280 21.11 25.06 6.54
CA ARG A 280 21.18 24.84 5.10
C ARG A 280 19.91 24.17 4.57
N ALA A 281 19.36 23.20 5.30
CA ALA A 281 18.05 22.61 4.95
C ALA A 281 16.94 23.68 4.96
N PHE A 282 16.90 24.53 5.99
CA PHE A 282 15.94 25.62 6.07
C PHE A 282 16.07 26.64 4.93
N MET A 283 17.29 26.99 4.52
CA MET A 283 17.50 27.87 3.37
C MET A 283 16.95 27.29 2.07
N LEU A 284 17.12 25.98 1.84
CA LEU A 284 16.54 25.32 0.66
C LEU A 284 15.02 25.34 0.70
N ASP A 285 14.43 25.10 1.87
CA ASP A 285 12.98 25.17 2.03
C ASP A 285 12.48 26.58 1.71
N MET A 286 13.17 27.62 2.20
CA MET A 286 12.84 29.02 1.89
C MET A 286 12.96 29.33 0.40
N GLU A 287 14.04 28.89 -0.26
CA GLU A 287 14.24 29.10 -1.70
C GLU A 287 13.16 28.39 -2.52
N ASN A 288 12.83 27.14 -2.17
CA ASN A 288 11.77 26.40 -2.82
C ASN A 288 10.40 27.05 -2.62
N ILE A 289 10.09 27.55 -1.42
CA ILE A 289 8.86 28.30 -1.17
C ILE A 289 8.84 29.58 -2.01
N ALA A 290 9.94 30.33 -2.09
CA ALA A 290 10.04 31.54 -2.89
C ALA A 290 9.81 31.26 -4.38
N ASN A 291 10.43 30.21 -4.93
CA ASN A 291 10.25 29.80 -6.32
C ASN A 291 8.78 29.41 -6.59
N LYS A 292 8.16 28.63 -5.70
CA LYS A 292 6.73 28.27 -5.82
C LYS A 292 5.81 29.47 -5.79
N LEU A 293 6.11 30.45 -4.93
CA LEU A 293 5.34 31.69 -4.85
C LEU A 293 5.49 32.52 -6.12
N GLU A 294 6.69 32.60 -6.69
CA GLU A 294 6.91 33.28 -7.97
C GLU A 294 6.12 32.61 -9.10
N GLU A 295 6.18 31.28 -9.20
CA GLU A 295 5.44 30.48 -10.17
C GLU A 295 3.91 30.63 -10.01
N ASN A 296 3.41 30.66 -8.76
CA ASN A 296 1.99 30.77 -8.43
C ASN A 296 1.50 32.21 -8.22
N LYS A 297 2.22 33.22 -8.70
CA LYS A 297 1.83 34.65 -8.59
C LYS A 297 1.53 35.11 -7.16
N GLY A 298 2.28 34.61 -6.19
CA GLY A 298 2.16 34.90 -4.76
C GLY A 298 1.13 34.06 -4.02
N SER A 299 0.53 33.05 -4.67
CA SER A 299 -0.41 32.13 -4.02
C SER A 299 0.33 31.02 -3.28
N MET A 300 0.05 30.90 -1.97
CA MET A 300 0.57 29.83 -1.11
C MET A 300 -0.07 28.48 -1.46
N ASP A 301 -1.36 28.49 -1.80
CA ASP A 301 -2.12 27.34 -2.26
C ASP A 301 -3.32 27.79 -3.11
N LEU A 302 -3.65 27.01 -4.12
CA LEU A 302 -4.70 27.28 -5.10
C LEU A 302 -5.46 25.99 -5.44
N ARG A 303 -6.79 26.05 -5.36
CA ARG A 303 -7.69 24.94 -5.72
C ARG A 303 -8.84 25.46 -6.56
N HIS A 304 -9.02 24.90 -7.75
CA HIS A 304 -10.14 25.27 -8.64
C HIS A 304 -11.49 24.88 -8.07
N GLU A 305 -11.58 23.72 -7.44
CA GLU A 305 -12.79 23.19 -6.84
C GLU A 305 -12.40 22.31 -5.66
N LEU A 306 -13.20 22.39 -4.61
CA LEU A 306 -12.99 21.59 -3.40
C LEU A 306 -14.35 21.44 -2.71
N GLY A 307 -14.79 20.20 -2.51
CA GLY A 307 -16.16 19.96 -2.06
C GLY A 307 -17.21 20.30 -3.11
N ARG A 308 -18.44 20.58 -2.66
CA ARG A 308 -19.58 20.87 -3.55
C ARG A 308 -19.75 22.36 -3.82
N HIS A 309 -19.44 23.20 -2.85
CA HIS A 309 -19.82 24.61 -2.86
C HIS A 309 -18.63 25.55 -3.13
N TYR A 310 -17.40 25.14 -2.83
CA TYR A 310 -16.22 26.01 -2.94
C TYR A 310 -15.53 25.90 -4.30
N LYS A 311 -15.29 27.07 -4.92
CA LYS A 311 -14.57 27.18 -6.20
C LYS A 311 -13.58 28.33 -6.20
N ASP A 312 -12.55 28.21 -7.02
CA ASP A 312 -11.49 29.21 -7.25
C ASP A 312 -10.81 29.70 -5.95
N LEU A 313 -10.54 28.76 -5.05
CA LEU A 313 -9.92 28.99 -3.76
C LEU A 313 -8.46 29.37 -3.91
N HIS A 314 -8.03 30.40 -3.18
CA HIS A 314 -6.64 30.82 -3.13
C HIS A 314 -6.27 31.43 -1.78
N ILE A 315 -5.03 31.17 -1.35
CA ILE A 315 -4.40 31.83 -0.21
C ILE A 315 -3.32 32.76 -0.75
N ILE A 316 -3.51 34.07 -0.62
CA ILE A 316 -2.55 35.09 -1.10
C ILE A 316 -2.36 36.13 0.00
N ASN A 317 -1.11 36.41 0.39
CA ASN A 317 -0.76 37.45 1.36
C ASN A 317 -1.57 37.39 2.68
N GLY A 318 -1.83 36.18 3.20
CA GLY A 318 -2.61 35.98 4.44
C GLY A 318 -4.10 36.23 4.28
N VAL A 319 -4.63 36.16 3.06
CA VAL A 319 -6.05 36.26 2.75
C VAL A 319 -6.49 34.98 2.04
N LEU A 320 -7.53 34.35 2.56
CA LEU A 320 -8.27 33.27 1.94
C LEU A 320 -9.46 33.86 1.19
N SER A 321 -9.60 33.53 -0.09
CA SER A 321 -10.72 33.98 -0.92
C SER A 321 -11.07 32.96 -1.98
N GLY A 322 -12.28 33.10 -2.51
CA GLY A 322 -12.85 32.23 -3.54
C GLY A 322 -14.32 32.51 -3.71
N THR A 323 -15.05 31.52 -4.21
CA THR A 323 -16.52 31.56 -4.27
C THR A 323 -17.14 30.39 -3.51
N TYR A 324 -18.29 30.65 -2.88
CA TYR A 324 -19.15 29.67 -2.23
C TYR A 324 -20.54 29.81 -2.83
N ASP A 325 -21.05 28.76 -3.48
CA ASP A 325 -22.29 28.82 -4.27
C ASP A 325 -22.32 29.97 -5.29
N GLY A 326 -21.16 30.24 -5.91
CA GLY A 326 -20.98 31.32 -6.89
C GLY A 326 -20.93 32.73 -6.28
N LYS A 327 -21.07 32.88 -4.96
CA LYS A 327 -20.91 34.17 -4.28
C LYS A 327 -19.46 34.33 -3.81
N PRO A 328 -18.81 35.48 -4.05
CA PRO A 328 -17.45 35.70 -3.60
C PRO A 328 -17.39 35.80 -2.07
N PHE A 329 -16.31 35.25 -1.50
CA PHE A 329 -15.98 35.43 -0.08
C PHE A 329 -14.51 35.77 0.08
N SER A 330 -14.17 36.41 1.19
CA SER A 330 -12.79 36.72 1.55
C SER A 330 -12.64 36.91 3.05
N GLY A 331 -11.53 36.46 3.61
CA GLY A 331 -11.15 36.74 4.99
C GLY A 331 -9.67 36.55 5.25
N LYS A 332 -9.20 37.09 6.37
CA LYS A 332 -7.81 36.88 6.81
C LYS A 332 -7.60 35.44 7.25
N THR A 333 -6.41 34.91 6.99
CA THR A 333 -6.00 33.58 7.45
C THR A 333 -4.50 33.53 7.71
N ASP A 334 -4.12 32.74 8.71
CA ASP A 334 -2.73 32.33 8.93
C ASP A 334 -2.43 30.96 8.31
N ALA A 335 -3.41 30.37 7.61
CA ALA A 335 -3.23 29.13 6.89
C ALA A 335 -2.35 29.33 5.66
N THR A 336 -1.67 28.25 5.29
CA THR A 336 -0.77 28.19 4.14
C THR A 336 -1.16 27.09 3.16
N LYS A 337 -2.14 26.24 3.53
CA LYS A 337 -2.59 25.11 2.73
C LYS A 337 -4.11 24.92 2.83
N LEU A 338 -4.72 24.60 1.70
CA LEU A 338 -6.10 24.15 1.54
C LEU A 338 -6.10 22.61 1.57
N LEU A 339 -6.88 22.02 2.48
CA LEU A 339 -6.90 20.56 2.65
C LEU A 339 -8.04 19.92 1.87
N THR A 340 -9.27 20.06 2.37
CA THR A 340 -10.50 19.43 1.86
C THR A 340 -11.71 20.09 2.54
N THR A 341 -12.92 19.65 2.24
CA THR A 341 -14.14 20.07 2.95
C THR A 341 -14.64 18.97 3.88
N MET A 342 -15.51 19.37 4.79
CA MET A 342 -16.26 18.47 5.65
C MET A 342 -17.68 18.99 5.89
N MET A 343 -18.66 18.11 6.02
CA MET A 343 -20.04 18.44 6.40
C MET A 343 -20.14 18.68 7.90
N LEU A 344 -20.74 19.80 8.30
CA LEU A 344 -20.84 20.22 9.71
C LEU A 344 -22.21 19.87 10.32
N PRO A 345 -22.34 19.86 11.67
CA PRO A 345 -23.61 19.58 12.36
C PRO A 345 -24.78 20.50 11.98
N ASP A 346 -24.48 21.71 11.47
CA ASP A 346 -25.49 22.67 11.02
C ASP A 346 -25.89 22.49 9.54
N GLY A 347 -25.36 21.46 8.87
CA GLY A 347 -25.61 21.12 7.47
C GLY A 347 -24.83 21.98 6.47
N ARG A 348 -23.92 22.86 6.92
CA ARG A 348 -23.04 23.62 6.04
C ARG A 348 -21.78 22.84 5.70
N GLU A 349 -21.23 23.11 4.52
CA GLU A 349 -19.92 22.58 4.13
C GLU A 349 -18.81 23.51 4.68
N GLY A 350 -17.99 22.98 5.58
CA GLY A 350 -16.82 23.65 6.14
C GLY A 350 -15.57 23.41 5.30
N LEU A 351 -14.79 24.46 5.05
CA LEU A 351 -13.51 24.39 4.37
C LEU A 351 -12.38 24.17 5.38
N MET A 352 -11.68 23.04 5.27
CA MET A 352 -10.52 22.74 6.11
C MET A 352 -9.25 23.38 5.55
N ILE A 353 -8.57 24.14 6.40
CA ILE A 353 -7.32 24.83 6.08
C ILE A 353 -6.26 24.55 7.13
N MET A 354 -4.98 24.62 6.74
CA MET A 354 -3.85 24.30 7.60
C MET A 354 -2.80 25.41 7.60
N GLY A 355 -2.45 25.85 8.80
CA GLY A 355 -1.29 26.72 9.08
C GLY A 355 -0.51 26.17 10.26
N GLN A 356 -0.43 26.93 11.35
CA GLN A 356 0.05 26.41 12.63
C GLN A 356 -0.94 25.39 13.24
N HIS A 357 -2.23 25.59 12.98
CA HIS A 357 -3.35 24.77 13.44
C HIS A 357 -4.16 24.32 12.23
N ILE A 358 -5.06 23.36 12.44
CA ILE A 358 -6.12 23.04 11.49
C ILE A 358 -7.33 23.86 11.88
N SER A 359 -7.90 24.56 10.91
CA SER A 359 -9.11 25.33 11.09
C SER A 359 -10.17 24.87 10.09
N VAL A 360 -11.42 24.82 10.53
CA VAL A 360 -12.57 24.60 9.66
C VAL A 360 -13.31 25.92 9.54
N MET A 361 -13.27 26.51 8.35
CA MET A 361 -13.88 27.79 8.06
C MET A 361 -15.25 27.59 7.42
N VAL A 362 -16.20 28.44 7.77
CA VAL A 362 -17.51 28.54 7.13
C VAL A 362 -17.69 29.92 6.55
N VAL A 363 -18.34 29.98 5.38
CA VAL A 363 -18.71 31.24 4.73
C VAL A 363 -20.07 31.68 5.27
N GLU A 364 -20.10 32.88 5.85
CA GLU A 364 -21.33 33.50 6.33
C GLU A 364 -22.11 34.15 5.18
N ALA A 365 -23.39 34.46 5.40
CA ALA A 365 -24.29 34.98 4.36
C ALA A 365 -23.82 36.31 3.74
N ASP A 366 -22.99 37.07 4.45
CA ASP A 366 -22.39 38.33 4.01
C ASP A 366 -21.05 38.16 3.25
N GLY A 367 -20.61 36.91 3.06
CA GLY A 367 -19.33 36.58 2.41
C GLY A 367 -18.11 36.69 3.33
N SER A 368 -18.31 36.91 4.63
CA SER A 368 -17.23 36.84 5.61
C SER A 368 -16.92 35.39 6.00
N LEU A 369 -15.70 35.17 6.50
CA LEU A 369 -15.25 33.87 6.99
C LEU A 369 -15.33 33.81 8.51
N LYS A 370 -15.89 32.72 9.02
CA LYS A 370 -15.92 32.38 10.45
C LYS A 370 -15.20 31.06 10.68
N GLU A 371 -14.31 31.03 11.66
CA GLU A 371 -13.74 29.78 12.15
C GLU A 371 -14.78 29.05 13.02
N ALA A 372 -15.21 27.87 12.59
CA ALA A 372 -16.17 27.05 13.33
C ALA A 372 -15.49 26.07 14.27
N TYR A 373 -14.37 25.49 13.83
CA TYR A 373 -13.62 24.50 14.60
C TYR A 373 -12.12 24.72 14.42
N THR A 374 -11.38 24.44 15.48
CA THR A 374 -9.92 24.55 15.48
C THR A 374 -9.33 23.35 16.18
N LEU A 375 -8.30 22.76 15.58
CA LEU A 375 -7.50 21.72 16.20
C LEU A 375 -6.06 22.20 16.29
N THR A 376 -5.56 22.28 17.52
CA THR A 376 -4.25 22.85 17.83
C THR A 376 -3.18 21.77 18.00
N ARG A 377 -1.91 22.19 17.93
CA ARG A 377 -0.75 21.29 18.13
C ARG A 377 -0.64 20.74 19.56
N LYS A 378 -1.42 21.29 20.51
CA LYS A 378 -1.49 20.79 21.89
C LYS A 378 -2.45 19.61 22.00
N GLU A 379 -3.42 19.51 21.09
CA GLU A 379 -4.46 18.49 21.09
C GLU A 379 -4.07 17.30 20.21
N ALA A 380 -3.36 17.53 19.10
CA ALA A 380 -2.88 16.46 18.22
C ALA A 380 -1.56 16.83 17.51
N GLU A 381 -0.83 15.81 17.04
CA GLU A 381 0.30 16.00 16.14
C GLU A 381 -0.19 16.32 14.73
N LEU A 382 -0.04 17.57 14.30
CA LEU A 382 -0.59 18.05 13.01
C LEU A 382 0.42 18.03 11.85
N ALA A 383 1.72 18.10 12.16
CA ALA A 383 2.75 18.37 11.14
C ALA A 383 2.92 17.24 10.11
N THR A 384 2.67 16.00 10.52
CA THR A 384 2.83 14.80 9.67
C THR A 384 1.56 13.97 9.55
N ALA A 385 0.43 14.52 10.02
CA ALA A 385 -0.86 13.83 10.00
C ALA A 385 -1.52 13.96 8.62
N GLU A 386 -2.29 12.93 8.26
CA GLU A 386 -3.28 13.00 7.19
C GLU A 386 -4.66 13.25 7.81
N PHE A 387 -5.50 13.95 7.07
CA PHE A 387 -6.83 14.39 7.50
C PHE A 387 -7.84 13.86 6.49
N ILE A 388 -8.73 12.97 6.93
CA ILE A 388 -9.73 12.34 6.09
C ILE A 388 -11.11 12.60 6.72
N PRO A 389 -11.84 13.61 6.24
CA PRO A 389 -13.24 13.80 6.63
C PRO A 389 -14.12 12.71 6.05
N ALA A 390 -15.04 12.21 6.87
CA ALA A 390 -15.99 11.18 6.47
C ALA A 390 -17.13 11.08 7.48
N ASP A 391 -18.35 10.87 7.00
CA ASP A 391 -19.50 10.43 7.79
C ASP A 391 -19.35 8.95 8.15
N ILE A 392 -18.78 8.68 9.33
CA ILE A 392 -18.42 7.34 9.80
C ILE A 392 -19.57 6.69 10.55
N ASP A 393 -20.39 7.47 11.25
CA ASP A 393 -21.55 6.98 12.01
C ASP A 393 -22.90 7.13 11.30
N ASN A 394 -22.90 7.62 10.06
CA ASN A 394 -24.03 7.78 9.14
C ASN A 394 -25.09 8.78 9.64
N ASP A 395 -24.67 9.86 10.29
CA ASP A 395 -25.54 10.93 10.76
C ASP A 395 -25.55 12.17 9.86
N GLN A 396 -24.91 12.10 8.69
CA GLN A 396 -24.72 13.18 7.72
C GLN A 396 -23.77 14.30 8.18
N VAL A 397 -23.07 14.11 9.30
CA VAL A 397 -21.98 14.97 9.75
C VAL A 397 -20.67 14.24 9.51
N ASP A 398 -19.68 14.93 8.96
CA ASP A 398 -18.38 14.31 8.78
C ASP A 398 -17.60 14.32 10.12
N GLU A 399 -17.14 13.15 10.54
CA GLU A 399 -16.02 13.01 11.47
C GLU A 399 -14.70 13.30 10.76
N LEU A 400 -13.68 13.62 11.55
CA LEU A 400 -12.31 13.76 11.09
C LEU A 400 -11.46 12.57 11.54
N LEU A 401 -11.07 11.72 10.59
CA LEU A 401 -10.02 10.72 10.78
C LEU A 401 -8.66 11.42 10.71
N LEU A 402 -7.99 11.55 11.86
CA LEU A 402 -6.67 12.14 11.99
C LEU A 402 -5.62 11.03 12.07
N ALA A 403 -4.82 10.87 11.02
CA ALA A 403 -3.81 9.83 10.88
C ALA A 403 -2.45 10.25 11.50
N GLY A 404 -2.47 10.57 12.80
CA GLY A 404 -1.34 11.07 13.58
C GLY A 404 -0.78 10.02 14.55
N LYS A 405 0.04 10.47 15.51
CA LYS A 405 0.54 9.64 16.62
C LYS A 405 0.16 10.27 17.97
N PRO A 406 -0.88 9.77 18.66
CA PRO A 406 -1.79 8.71 18.23
C PRO A 406 -2.74 9.18 17.11
N SER A 407 -3.43 8.23 16.48
CA SER A 407 -4.50 8.51 15.52
C SER A 407 -5.84 8.69 16.24
N TYR A 408 -6.71 9.56 15.71
CA TYR A 408 -7.99 9.90 16.32
C TYR A 408 -9.14 9.85 15.32
N ILE A 409 -10.34 9.51 15.81
CA ILE A 409 -11.61 9.85 15.17
C ILE A 409 -12.22 10.99 15.99
N LEU A 410 -12.37 12.15 15.38
CA LEU A 410 -12.85 13.37 16.02
C LEU A 410 -14.21 13.75 15.44
N LYS A 411 -15.23 13.92 16.28
CA LYS A 411 -16.55 14.41 15.87
C LYS A 411 -16.68 15.90 16.22
N PRO A 412 -17.10 16.76 15.28
CA PRO A 412 -17.38 18.15 15.60
C PRO A 412 -18.63 18.25 16.48
N THR A 413 -18.56 19.02 17.57
CA THR A 413 -19.71 19.27 18.45
C THR A 413 -20.43 20.59 18.09
N PRO A 414 -21.72 20.76 18.44
CA PRO A 414 -22.42 22.03 18.23
C PRO A 414 -21.78 23.24 18.95
N GLU A 415 -20.99 22.99 20.00
CA GLU A 415 -20.29 24.02 20.78
C GLU A 415 -19.00 24.54 20.12
N GLY A 416 -18.62 24.00 18.95
CA GLY A 416 -17.37 24.37 18.26
C GLY A 416 -16.13 23.66 18.78
N THR A 417 -16.30 22.53 19.48
CA THR A 417 -15.21 21.68 19.97
C THR A 417 -15.18 20.33 19.28
N TRP A 418 -14.16 19.51 19.58
CA TRP A 418 -14.02 18.15 19.05
C TRP A 418 -14.22 17.11 20.15
N ASP A 419 -15.14 16.19 19.92
CA ASP A 419 -15.28 14.98 20.74
C ASP A 419 -14.42 13.86 20.17
N ILE A 420 -13.65 13.20 21.03
CA ILE A 420 -12.83 12.05 20.64
C ILE A 420 -13.71 10.80 20.69
N LEU A 421 -14.15 10.32 19.52
CA LEU A 421 -14.92 9.08 19.41
C LEU A 421 -14.05 7.83 19.57
N TRP A 422 -12.81 7.90 19.08
CA TRP A 422 -11.84 6.82 19.18
C TRP A 422 -10.42 7.35 19.12
N SER A 423 -9.50 6.65 19.79
CA SER A 423 -8.06 6.91 19.68
C SER A 423 -7.28 5.60 19.59
N SER A 424 -6.19 5.61 18.81
CA SER A 424 -5.23 4.52 18.87
C SER A 424 -4.51 4.53 20.22
N ALA A 425 -3.89 3.41 20.61
CA ALA A 425 -3.10 3.37 21.83
C ALA A 425 -2.04 4.48 21.86
N GLU A 426 -1.79 5.01 23.06
CA GLU A 426 -0.80 6.06 23.27
C GLU A 426 0.58 5.60 22.75
N GLY A 427 1.21 6.43 21.91
CA GLY A 427 2.49 6.09 21.28
C GLY A 427 2.44 5.01 20.21
N ASP A 428 1.27 4.57 19.75
CA ASP A 428 1.18 3.65 18.60
C ASP A 428 1.66 4.34 17.32
N THR A 429 2.90 4.08 16.94
CA THR A 429 3.53 4.61 15.72
C THR A 429 3.04 3.90 14.45
N SER A 430 2.29 2.81 14.58
CA SER A 430 1.96 1.92 13.47
C SER A 430 0.55 2.09 12.94
N PHE A 431 -0.42 2.40 13.82
CA PHE A 431 -1.79 2.65 13.38
C PHE A 431 -1.84 3.97 12.58
N ARG A 432 -2.41 3.94 11.37
CA ARG A 432 -2.59 5.12 10.52
C ARG A 432 -3.78 4.91 9.60
N PHE A 433 -4.75 5.82 9.62
CA PHE A 433 -5.82 5.85 8.62
C PHE A 433 -5.24 6.04 7.21
N SER A 434 -5.97 5.61 6.19
CA SER A 434 -5.53 5.72 4.80
C SER A 434 -6.65 6.13 3.88
N ASN A 435 -7.86 5.66 4.14
CA ASN A 435 -9.04 6.02 3.34
C ASN A 435 -10.33 5.70 4.11
N PHE A 436 -11.46 6.21 3.63
CA PHE A 436 -12.80 5.81 4.04
C PHE A 436 -13.67 5.66 2.78
N ALA A 437 -13.99 4.42 2.43
CA ALA A 437 -14.70 4.11 1.19
C ALA A 437 -15.30 2.71 1.24
N ALA A 438 -16.29 2.46 0.38
CA ALA A 438 -16.78 1.11 0.15
C ALA A 438 -15.70 0.29 -0.57
N VAL A 439 -15.41 -0.92 -0.09
CA VAL A 439 -14.50 -1.87 -0.78
C VAL A 439 -15.32 -3.02 -1.35
N GLY A 440 -15.28 -3.21 -2.66
CA GLY A 440 -16.27 -3.99 -3.40
C GLY A 440 -17.59 -3.23 -3.53
N SER A 441 -18.72 -3.91 -3.43
CA SER A 441 -20.07 -3.31 -3.45
C SER A 441 -20.69 -3.13 -2.05
N GLY A 442 -19.86 -3.07 -1.00
CA GLY A 442 -20.30 -3.02 0.40
C GLY A 442 -20.59 -1.61 0.91
N GLU A 443 -20.89 -1.50 2.19
CA GLU A 443 -20.92 -0.21 2.89
C GLU A 443 -19.51 0.38 3.00
N PRO A 444 -19.38 1.72 3.09
CA PRO A 444 -18.12 2.36 3.43
C PRO A 444 -17.50 1.81 4.71
N GLU A 445 -16.20 1.59 4.68
CA GLU A 445 -15.44 1.15 5.84
C GLU A 445 -14.17 2.00 5.98
N ILE A 446 -13.63 2.03 7.20
CA ILE A 446 -12.36 2.71 7.47
C ILE A 446 -11.23 1.81 6.99
N ILE A 447 -10.43 2.30 6.05
CA ILE A 447 -9.22 1.62 5.59
C ILE A 447 -8.03 2.19 6.35
N ALA A 448 -7.32 1.33 7.07
CA ALA A 448 -6.19 1.72 7.86
C ALA A 448 -5.04 0.71 7.81
N LYS A 449 -3.87 1.21 8.12
CA LYS A 449 -2.63 0.46 8.35
C LYS A 449 -2.52 0.21 9.84
N ALA A 450 -2.26 -1.04 10.26
CA ALA A 450 -2.01 -1.35 11.67
C ALA A 450 -0.98 -2.45 11.85
N LYS A 451 -0.29 -2.45 13.00
CA LYS A 451 0.69 -3.47 13.37
C LYS A 451 0.05 -4.82 13.70
N SER A 452 0.89 -5.84 13.72
CA SER A 452 0.61 -7.14 14.34
C SER A 452 0.14 -7.02 15.78
N TRP A 453 -0.58 -8.01 16.28
CA TRP A 453 -1.05 -8.05 17.66
C TRP A 453 0.10 -8.12 18.67
N VAL A 454 1.16 -8.88 18.37
CA VAL A 454 2.28 -9.14 19.31
C VAL A 454 3.61 -8.56 18.84
N SER A 455 3.81 -8.44 17.52
CA SER A 455 5.12 -8.05 16.99
C SER A 455 5.54 -6.66 17.46
N THR A 456 6.80 -6.53 17.88
CA THR A 456 7.43 -5.25 18.20
C THR A 456 7.92 -4.49 16.96
N THR A 457 7.82 -5.11 15.79
CA THR A 457 8.14 -4.46 14.51
C THR A 457 7.00 -3.55 14.09
N ASP A 458 7.31 -2.32 13.69
CA ASP A 458 6.37 -1.33 13.14
C ASP A 458 5.88 -1.68 11.71
N SER A 459 5.88 -2.97 11.36
CA SER A 459 5.33 -3.45 10.10
C SER A 459 3.83 -3.22 10.09
N ARG A 460 3.38 -2.39 9.15
CA ARG A 460 1.98 -2.00 9.00
C ARG A 460 1.32 -2.89 7.95
N TYR A 461 0.17 -3.45 8.28
CA TYR A 461 -0.64 -4.27 7.38
C TYR A 461 -1.96 -3.58 7.11
N LEU A 462 -2.46 -3.71 5.88
CA LEU A 462 -3.73 -3.11 5.50
C LEU A 462 -4.92 -3.87 6.12
N ARG A 463 -5.88 -3.11 6.63
CA ARG A 463 -7.08 -3.59 7.31
C ARG A 463 -8.28 -2.71 6.96
N GLY A 464 -9.46 -3.31 6.98
CA GLY A 464 -10.75 -2.62 6.97
C GLY A 464 -11.40 -2.68 8.35
N PHE A 465 -12.07 -1.60 8.75
CA PHE A 465 -12.76 -1.50 10.03
C PHE A 465 -14.15 -0.89 9.86
N SER A 466 -15.10 -1.43 10.61
CA SER A 466 -16.36 -0.75 10.91
C SER A 466 -16.25 -0.05 12.25
N TYR A 467 -16.84 1.15 12.34
CA TYR A 467 -16.95 1.89 13.59
C TYR A 467 -18.27 1.55 14.30
N SER A 468 -18.22 1.44 15.61
CA SER A 468 -19.38 1.45 16.50
C SER A 468 -19.02 2.23 17.79
N PRO A 469 -20.00 2.57 18.64
CA PRO A 469 -19.73 3.22 19.93
C PRO A 469 -18.78 2.42 20.85
N GLU A 470 -18.68 1.11 20.66
CA GLU A 470 -17.73 0.24 21.38
C GLU A 470 -16.29 0.31 20.82
N GLY A 471 -16.10 0.93 19.66
CA GLY A 471 -14.81 1.14 19.00
C GLY A 471 -14.74 0.56 17.58
N LEU A 472 -13.52 0.31 17.11
CA LEU A 472 -13.27 -0.23 15.78
C LEU A 472 -13.30 -1.77 15.78
N THR A 473 -14.14 -2.34 14.94
CA THR A 473 -14.19 -3.79 14.67
C THR A 473 -13.52 -4.08 13.34
N GLU A 474 -12.53 -4.98 13.33
CA GLU A 474 -11.82 -5.39 12.11
C GLU A 474 -12.73 -6.24 11.22
N ASN A 475 -12.93 -5.81 9.97
CA ASN A 475 -13.71 -6.53 8.97
C ASN A 475 -12.86 -7.54 8.19
N TRP A 476 -11.64 -7.14 7.85
CA TRP A 476 -10.69 -7.94 7.12
C TRP A 476 -9.27 -7.44 7.33
N ARG A 477 -8.32 -8.33 7.02
CA ARG A 477 -6.90 -8.05 7.11
C ARG A 477 -6.12 -8.73 6.00
N ILE A 478 -5.21 -7.99 5.40
CA ILE A 478 -4.21 -8.55 4.48
C ILE A 478 -2.81 -8.19 4.96
N TYR A 479 -1.91 -9.19 4.97
CA TYR A 479 -0.55 -9.02 5.47
C TYR A 479 0.38 -8.43 4.40
N LEU A 480 0.01 -7.26 3.88
CA LEU A 480 0.76 -6.50 2.89
C LEU A 480 1.01 -5.06 3.39
N PRO A 481 2.26 -4.56 3.32
CA PRO A 481 2.60 -3.20 3.72
C PRO A 481 2.35 -2.23 2.56
N LEU A 482 1.09 -2.09 2.16
CA LEU A 482 0.69 -1.18 1.09
C LEU A 482 0.78 0.28 1.58
N ILE A 483 1.21 1.18 0.69
CA ILE A 483 1.18 2.62 0.86
C ILE A 483 0.38 3.27 -0.28
N ASN A 484 0.07 4.56 -0.14
CA ASN A 484 -0.75 5.35 -1.08
C ASN A 484 -2.01 4.60 -1.53
N VAL A 485 -2.75 4.08 -0.55
CA VAL A 485 -3.91 3.24 -0.79
C VAL A 485 -5.09 4.10 -1.23
N GLN A 486 -5.55 3.87 -2.45
CA GLN A 486 -6.75 4.46 -3.02
C GLN A 486 -7.82 3.39 -3.23
N ILE A 487 -9.08 3.80 -3.18
CA ILE A 487 -10.24 2.92 -3.32
C ILE A 487 -11.16 3.51 -4.38
N GLY A 488 -11.52 2.71 -5.38
CA GLY A 488 -12.34 3.22 -6.49
C GLY A 488 -12.64 2.16 -7.54
N ASP A 489 -13.71 2.37 -8.31
CA ASP A 489 -14.11 1.52 -9.42
C ASP A 489 -13.27 1.88 -10.66
N ILE A 490 -12.27 1.04 -10.94
CA ILE A 490 -11.38 1.27 -12.09
C ILE A 490 -11.76 0.41 -13.30
N ASP A 491 -12.48 -0.70 -13.10
CA ASP A 491 -12.87 -1.61 -14.17
C ASP A 491 -14.29 -1.40 -14.70
N GLY A 492 -15.10 -0.61 -13.99
CA GLY A 492 -16.45 -0.20 -14.33
C GLY A 492 -17.53 -1.23 -14.01
N ASP A 493 -17.24 -2.19 -13.12
CA ASP A 493 -18.22 -3.21 -12.73
C ASP A 493 -19.09 -2.81 -11.52
N GLY A 494 -18.94 -1.58 -11.04
CA GLY A 494 -19.67 -1.05 -9.88
C GLY A 494 -19.14 -1.57 -8.54
N GLN A 495 -17.97 -2.19 -8.52
CA GLN A 495 -17.28 -2.60 -7.30
C GLN A 495 -15.97 -1.84 -7.18
N ASN A 496 -15.71 -1.27 -6.02
CA ASN A 496 -14.45 -0.55 -5.82
C ASN A 496 -13.29 -1.53 -5.56
N GLU A 497 -12.20 -1.36 -6.31
CA GLU A 497 -10.92 -2.02 -6.08
C GLU A 497 -10.09 -1.29 -5.01
N ILE A 498 -9.12 -2.02 -4.43
CA ILE A 498 -8.02 -1.42 -3.67
C ILE A 498 -6.83 -1.24 -4.61
N ILE A 499 -6.35 -0.01 -4.74
CA ILE A 499 -5.17 0.35 -5.50
C ILE A 499 -4.09 0.83 -4.53
N GLY A 500 -2.87 0.33 -4.66
CA GLY A 500 -1.77 0.81 -3.83
C GLY A 500 -0.42 0.39 -4.37
N ASN A 501 0.64 0.79 -3.69
CA ASN A 501 2.00 0.39 -4.02
C ASN A 501 2.75 -0.08 -2.76
N MET A 502 3.99 -0.54 -2.96
CA MET A 502 4.90 -0.89 -1.88
C MET A 502 6.17 -0.05 -2.05
N TYR A 503 6.82 0.29 -0.93
CA TYR A 503 8.10 0.99 -0.94
C TYR A 503 9.12 0.31 -1.87
N ASN A 504 9.79 1.11 -2.70
CA ASN A 504 10.90 0.72 -3.57
C ASN A 504 10.54 -0.28 -4.67
N THR A 505 9.26 -0.57 -4.90
CA THR A 505 8.84 -1.42 -6.02
C THR A 505 8.48 -0.61 -7.25
N HIS A 506 7.94 0.60 -7.06
CA HIS A 506 7.30 1.43 -8.10
C HIS A 506 6.31 0.64 -8.97
N ARG A 507 5.60 -0.30 -8.36
CA ARG A 507 4.54 -1.07 -9.00
C ARG A 507 3.22 -0.69 -8.38
N ILE A 508 2.18 -0.64 -9.21
CA ILE A 508 0.81 -0.53 -8.76
C ILE A 508 0.27 -1.95 -8.60
N LEU A 509 -0.40 -2.20 -7.48
CA LEU A 509 -1.12 -3.42 -7.17
C LEU A 509 -2.61 -3.10 -7.13
N VAL A 510 -3.41 -3.87 -7.86
CA VAL A 510 -4.87 -3.77 -7.90
C VAL A 510 -5.48 -5.01 -7.28
N PHE A 511 -6.32 -4.83 -6.26
CA PHE A 511 -7.01 -5.90 -5.55
C PHE A 511 -8.52 -5.77 -5.70
N LYS A 512 -9.17 -6.85 -6.13
CA LYS A 512 -10.63 -6.95 -6.21
C LYS A 512 -11.14 -7.87 -5.11
N ARG A 513 -12.14 -7.40 -4.36
CA ARG A 513 -12.77 -8.17 -3.27
C ARG A 513 -13.48 -9.39 -3.82
N HIS A 514 -13.45 -10.50 -3.08
CA HIS A 514 -14.24 -11.69 -3.40
C HIS A 514 -15.02 -12.18 -2.18
N ASN A 515 -16.14 -12.86 -2.42
CA ASN A 515 -16.98 -13.43 -1.37
C ASN A 515 -16.66 -14.89 -1.04
N ILE A 516 -15.56 -15.42 -1.56
CA ILE A 516 -15.13 -16.79 -1.28
C ILE A 516 -14.57 -16.85 0.16
N PRO A 517 -15.08 -17.71 1.05
CA PRO A 517 -14.59 -17.83 2.42
C PRO A 517 -13.30 -18.65 2.47
N VAL A 518 -12.24 -18.17 1.81
CA VAL A 518 -10.98 -18.90 1.62
C VAL A 518 -10.35 -19.29 2.96
N LEU A 519 -10.33 -18.38 3.94
CA LEU A 519 -9.77 -18.66 5.26
C LEU A 519 -10.59 -19.74 6.00
N PRO A 520 -11.93 -19.61 6.17
CA PRO A 520 -12.76 -20.69 6.72
C PRO A 520 -12.61 -22.03 6.00
N LEU A 521 -12.54 -22.04 4.66
CA LEU A 521 -12.31 -23.27 3.89
C LEU A 521 -10.95 -23.88 4.19
N THR A 522 -9.90 -23.05 4.29
CA THR A 522 -8.55 -23.51 4.64
C THR A 522 -8.50 -24.08 6.06
N ILE A 523 -9.20 -23.46 7.03
CA ILE A 523 -9.36 -23.97 8.39
C ILE A 523 -10.10 -25.32 8.37
N ALA A 524 -11.19 -25.44 7.61
CA ALA A 524 -11.95 -26.67 7.49
C ALA A 524 -11.11 -27.81 6.89
N VAL A 525 -10.31 -27.52 5.86
CA VAL A 525 -9.35 -28.47 5.28
C VAL A 525 -8.31 -28.88 6.30
N PHE A 526 -7.75 -27.93 7.05
CA PHE A 526 -6.79 -28.20 8.11
C PHE A 526 -7.37 -29.11 9.20
N VAL A 527 -8.51 -28.74 9.79
CA VAL A 527 -9.21 -29.54 10.81
C VAL A 527 -9.60 -30.92 10.27
N GLY A 528 -10.07 -30.99 9.02
CA GLY A 528 -10.39 -32.25 8.35
C GLY A 528 -9.18 -33.19 8.24
N LEU A 529 -8.00 -32.67 7.89
CA LEU A 529 -6.75 -33.44 7.85
C LEU A 529 -6.34 -33.94 9.24
N VAL A 530 -6.49 -33.11 10.28
CA VAL A 530 -6.23 -33.51 11.66
C VAL A 530 -7.18 -34.62 12.09
N ALA A 531 -8.49 -34.43 11.92
CA ALA A 531 -9.51 -35.41 12.28
C ALA A 531 -9.31 -36.74 11.53
N TYR A 532 -9.00 -36.68 10.23
CA TYR A 532 -8.67 -37.85 9.42
C TYR A 532 -7.51 -38.64 10.02
N GLY A 533 -6.43 -37.96 10.40
CA GLY A 533 -5.29 -38.62 11.00
C GLY A 533 -5.57 -39.18 12.40
N VAL A 534 -6.39 -38.51 13.23
CA VAL A 534 -6.85 -39.06 14.53
C VAL A 534 -7.65 -40.34 14.32
N VAL A 535 -8.66 -40.33 13.45
CA VAL A 535 -9.50 -41.51 13.16
C VAL A 535 -8.66 -42.65 12.62
N ARG A 536 -7.73 -42.35 11.70
CA ARG A 536 -6.81 -43.35 11.16
C ARG A 536 -5.89 -43.91 12.23
N ARG A 537 -5.40 -43.09 13.16
CA ARG A 537 -4.60 -43.53 14.31
C ARG A 537 -5.40 -44.48 15.20
N GLY A 538 -6.65 -44.15 15.51
CA GLY A 538 -7.53 -44.99 16.32
C GLY A 538 -7.94 -46.30 15.66
N ARG A 539 -8.04 -46.35 14.31
CA ARG A 539 -8.34 -47.59 13.57
C ARG A 539 -7.15 -48.56 13.43
N HIS A 540 -5.94 -48.05 13.63
CA HIS A 540 -4.69 -48.82 13.48
C HIS A 540 -3.88 -48.95 14.79
N ALA A 541 -4.37 -48.36 15.88
CA ALA A 541 -3.94 -48.65 17.25
C ALA A 541 -4.67 -49.90 17.73
#